data_AF-A0A3B0KAX9-F1
#
_entry.id   AF-A0A3B0KAX9-F1
#
_cell.length_a   1.000
_cell.length_b   1.000
_cell.length_c   1.000
_cell.angle_alpha   90.00
_cell.angle_beta   90.00
_cell.angle_gamma   90.00
#
_symmetry.space_group_name_H-M   'P 1'
#
loop_
_entity.id
_entity.type
_entity.pdbx_description
1 polymer ?
#
loop_
_entity_poly.entity_id
_entity_poly.type
_entity_poly.pdbx_seq_one_letter_code
_entity_poly.pdbx_strand_id
1 'polypeptide(L)'
;MTTGTGDGAQQRTWGRNAFPAIFISGKPKFIVSSGVPQDLDFQSRVYSRNLMAELGTLQRSDELSKENPMHRENFEKAAISHELMEIKRAEFLEKKRRQQLRNDCEGLRTLEEQLRSAAIAKDLSDRMAQKCQARSLAVRARALGQERAAMELMELAQEDDKVLAQKEEQRKLRESLALQIEENRLRRQQEAAEKFSQRELSNARQKQIEEEDRAEQEERIRQKAVDRLNTLQFIQEKREFQEMEKARAREELRKLLETQADVEDRKNQLEEERVHLMRKHEEISTRIGQQLFQVENSKRIRDRQLMDLLEAEYKARADLRFRQEVQEKAVSRERTKQEMDLYHLEIQQRKLDELKVKRDELTARQEELASNNEEIEREEQLKAYRQRKAHGATLLSMIEDNHVRRAEATAEHLQYSMMKKKSEDERHALEESERLRMLSAVPKTVLPYLPKNALSKAEHEYFGLSQEQQQRRLGGGDC
;
A
#
# COMPACT_ATOMS: atom_id res chain seq x y z
N MET A 1 31.07 55.90 -56.27
CA MET A 1 30.69 56.93 -57.25
C MET A 1 30.17 58.12 -56.50
N THR A 2 31.04 59.10 -56.25
CA THR A 2 30.73 60.40 -55.67
C THR A 2 31.02 61.44 -56.74
N THR A 3 29.99 62.17 -57.13
CA THR A 3 30.02 63.26 -58.11
C THR A 3 30.51 64.54 -57.45
N GLY A 4 31.51 65.19 -58.05
CA GLY A 4 31.99 66.50 -57.66
C GLY A 4 32.24 67.36 -58.90
N THR A 5 31.34 68.33 -59.10
CA THR A 5 31.56 69.72 -59.56
C THR A 5 33.03 70.09 -59.84
N GLY A 6 33.44 70.63 -60.99
CA GLY A 6 32.78 71.65 -61.80
C GLY A 6 33.35 73.03 -61.44
N ASP A 7 34.49 73.39 -62.04
CA ASP A 7 34.94 74.78 -62.23
C ASP A 7 36.13 74.79 -63.22
N GLY A 8 35.89 75.27 -64.44
CA GLY A 8 36.85 75.31 -65.53
C GLY A 8 36.90 76.69 -66.16
N ALA A 9 37.92 77.44 -65.76
CA ALA A 9 38.17 78.82 -66.13
C ALA A 9 38.33 79.03 -67.65
N GLN A 10 37.75 80.13 -68.11
CA GLN A 10 37.95 80.72 -69.44
C GLN A 10 39.40 81.14 -69.64
N GLN A 11 40.05 80.68 -70.71
CA GLN A 11 41.14 81.43 -71.35
C GLN A 11 40.98 81.39 -72.87
N ARG A 12 40.66 82.56 -73.43
CA ARG A 12 40.63 82.85 -74.86
C ARG A 12 42.06 83.08 -75.35
N THR A 13 42.53 82.34 -76.33
CA THR A 13 43.75 82.64 -77.08
C THR A 13 43.38 83.21 -78.45
N TRP A 14 43.71 84.50 -78.68
CA TRP A 14 43.65 85.14 -79.99
C TRP A 14 45.06 85.16 -80.58
N GLY A 15 45.32 84.33 -81.59
CA GLY A 15 46.52 84.41 -82.42
C GLY A 15 46.24 85.23 -83.68
N ARG A 16 46.79 86.45 -83.76
CA ARG A 16 46.82 87.28 -84.98
C ARG A 16 48.18 87.10 -85.66
N ASN A 17 48.19 86.41 -86.79
CA ASN A 17 49.31 86.34 -87.71
C ASN A 17 49.35 87.63 -88.55
N ALA A 18 50.45 88.38 -88.47
CA ALA A 18 50.77 89.47 -89.39
C ALA A 18 51.80 88.95 -90.41
N PHE A 19 51.48 89.03 -91.70
CA PHE A 19 52.43 88.87 -92.80
C PHE A 19 52.82 90.24 -93.38
N PRO A 20 54.05 90.40 -93.94
CA PRO A 20 54.64 91.70 -94.25
C PRO A 20 54.23 92.22 -95.63
N ALA A 21 54.21 93.55 -95.78
CA ALA A 21 54.00 94.22 -97.06
C ALA A 21 55.28 94.19 -97.92
N ILE A 22 55.15 93.68 -99.15
CA ILE A 22 56.15 93.75 -100.22
C ILE A 22 55.63 94.77 -101.24
N PHE A 23 56.37 95.85 -101.51
CA PHE A 23 56.19 96.66 -102.70
C PHE A 23 57.52 96.76 -103.46
N ILE A 24 57.53 96.15 -104.64
CA ILE A 24 58.58 96.21 -105.65
C ILE A 24 58.33 97.42 -106.55
N SER A 25 59.42 98.13 -106.84
CA SER A 25 59.58 99.30 -107.68
C SER A 25 59.46 99.01 -109.19
N GLY A 26 59.17 100.04 -109.99
CA GLY A 26 59.35 99.98 -111.46
C GLY A 26 58.95 101.26 -112.21
N LYS A 27 59.94 101.99 -112.74
CA LYS A 27 59.80 103.00 -113.83
C LYS A 27 59.51 102.27 -115.17
N PRO A 28 58.96 102.91 -116.23
CA PRO A 28 59.84 103.45 -117.29
C PRO A 28 59.31 104.53 -118.29
N LYS A 29 60.27 105.23 -118.93
CA LYS A 29 60.45 105.62 -120.37
C LYS A 29 59.63 106.75 -121.07
N PHE A 30 60.30 107.91 -121.20
CA PHE A 30 60.63 108.76 -122.40
C PHE A 30 59.75 108.81 -123.66
N ILE A 31 59.60 110.01 -124.26
CA ILE A 31 60.26 110.48 -125.52
C ILE A 31 59.91 111.98 -125.78
N VAL A 32 60.92 112.77 -126.20
CA VAL A 32 60.82 114.13 -126.77
C VAL A 32 61.28 114.06 -128.23
N SER A 33 60.62 114.78 -129.15
CA SER A 33 61.19 115.37 -130.39
C SER A 33 60.09 116.13 -131.15
N SER A 34 60.16 117.47 -131.32
CA SER A 34 60.94 118.27 -132.29
C SER A 34 60.22 118.46 -133.64
N GLY A 35 59.85 119.70 -133.98
CA GLY A 35 59.39 120.09 -135.32
C GLY A 35 58.70 121.45 -135.38
N VAL A 36 59.47 122.50 -135.64
CA VAL A 36 59.02 123.83 -136.14
C VAL A 36 59.04 123.79 -137.68
N PRO A 37 58.14 124.48 -138.39
CA PRO A 37 58.49 125.72 -139.12
C PRO A 37 57.42 126.82 -138.95
N GLN A 38 57.78 128.07 -138.61
CA GLN A 38 58.14 129.17 -139.54
C GLN A 38 57.10 129.43 -140.64
N ASP A 39 56.20 130.40 -140.41
CA ASP A 39 56.17 131.68 -141.14
C ASP A 39 54.93 132.50 -140.74
N LEU A 40 55.16 133.71 -140.23
CA LEU A 40 54.68 134.96 -140.81
C LEU A 40 54.88 136.12 -139.82
N ASP A 41 56.06 136.70 -139.99
CA ASP A 41 56.37 138.11 -139.79
C ASP A 41 55.18 139.02 -140.13
N PHE A 42 54.59 139.69 -139.13
CA PHE A 42 54.03 141.03 -139.34
C PHE A 42 53.88 141.88 -138.07
N GLN A 43 54.00 141.33 -136.86
CA GLN A 43 53.74 142.12 -135.63
C GLN A 43 55.00 142.52 -134.83
N SER A 44 56.20 142.10 -135.27
CA SER A 44 57.48 142.47 -134.65
C SER A 44 57.90 143.94 -134.87
N ARG A 45 57.32 144.64 -135.85
CA ARG A 45 57.58 146.08 -136.10
C ARG A 45 56.67 147.04 -135.35
N VAL A 46 55.54 146.58 -134.81
CA VAL A 46 54.61 147.45 -134.06
C VAL A 46 54.98 147.52 -132.58
N TYR A 47 55.47 146.41 -132.01
CA TYR A 47 55.82 146.38 -130.59
C TYR A 47 57.08 147.19 -130.26
N SER A 48 58.08 147.20 -131.15
CA SER A 48 59.29 148.02 -130.97
C SER A 48 59.05 149.52 -131.15
N ARG A 49 58.01 149.92 -131.90
CA ARG A 49 57.61 151.32 -132.04
C ARG A 49 56.84 151.83 -130.80
N ASN A 50 56.04 150.98 -130.17
CA ASN A 50 55.30 151.34 -128.95
C ASN A 50 56.23 151.43 -127.73
N LEU A 51 57.24 150.56 -127.62
CA LEU A 51 58.20 150.60 -126.51
C LEU A 51 59.07 151.87 -126.51
N MET A 52 59.37 152.42 -127.69
CA MET A 52 60.06 153.71 -127.83
C MET A 52 59.15 154.92 -127.52
N ALA A 53 57.84 154.79 -127.71
CA ALA A 53 56.87 155.83 -127.35
C ALA A 53 56.62 155.87 -125.82
N GLU A 54 56.56 154.70 -125.16
CA GLU A 54 56.38 154.58 -123.71
C GLU A 54 57.61 155.07 -122.91
N LEU A 55 58.83 154.84 -123.42
CA LEU A 55 60.04 155.43 -122.84
C LEU A 55 60.10 156.96 -122.96
N GLY A 56 59.51 157.53 -124.03
CA GLY A 56 59.40 158.98 -124.21
C GLY A 56 58.39 159.65 -123.28
N THR A 57 57.32 158.96 -122.88
CA THR A 57 56.36 159.46 -121.87
C THR A 57 56.91 159.35 -120.46
N LEU A 58 57.71 158.32 -120.17
CA LEU A 58 58.41 158.15 -118.89
C LEU A 58 59.41 159.29 -118.61
N GLN A 59 60.10 159.82 -119.63
CA GLN A 59 61.05 160.94 -119.45
C GLN A 59 60.35 162.30 -119.23
N ARG A 60 59.17 162.55 -119.81
CA ARG A 60 58.42 163.81 -119.56
C ARG A 60 57.68 163.83 -118.21
N SER A 61 57.32 162.67 -117.65
CA SER A 61 56.76 162.59 -116.29
C SER A 61 57.82 162.71 -115.18
N ASP A 62 59.10 162.47 -115.49
CA ASP A 62 60.21 162.62 -114.53
C ASP A 62 60.60 164.10 -114.32
N GLU A 63 60.36 164.98 -115.31
CA GLU A 63 60.66 166.41 -115.20
C GLU A 63 59.60 167.22 -114.42
N LEU A 64 58.33 166.76 -114.39
CA LEU A 64 57.24 167.43 -113.66
C LEU A 64 57.00 166.90 -112.24
N SER A 65 57.65 165.81 -111.82
CA SER A 65 57.40 165.20 -110.51
C SER A 65 58.41 165.58 -109.42
N LYS A 66 59.31 166.54 -109.70
CA LYS A 66 60.22 167.12 -108.70
C LYS A 66 59.56 168.04 -107.67
N GLU A 67 58.24 168.26 -107.73
CA GLU A 67 57.56 169.19 -106.80
C GLU A 67 56.56 168.60 -105.80
N ASN A 68 56.21 167.30 -105.77
CA ASN A 68 55.45 166.77 -104.62
C ASN A 68 55.36 165.22 -104.48
N PRO A 69 55.71 164.62 -103.31
CA PRO A 69 55.69 163.16 -103.09
C PRO A 69 54.30 162.51 -102.91
N MET A 70 53.21 163.29 -102.73
CA MET A 70 51.85 162.75 -102.49
C MET A 70 51.18 162.12 -103.72
N HIS A 71 51.65 162.40 -104.94
CA HIS A 71 51.01 161.85 -106.15
C HIS A 71 51.47 160.42 -106.48
N ARG A 72 52.65 160.00 -106.03
CA ARG A 72 53.23 158.70 -106.41
C ARG A 72 52.47 157.50 -105.81
N GLU A 73 52.08 157.57 -104.54
CA GLU A 73 51.42 156.45 -103.85
C GLU A 73 49.99 156.15 -104.35
N ASN A 74 49.25 157.16 -104.81
CA ASN A 74 47.88 156.97 -105.28
C ASN A 74 47.82 156.30 -106.67
N PHE A 75 48.80 156.56 -107.54
CA PHE A 75 48.88 155.89 -108.84
C PHE A 75 49.31 154.42 -108.69
N GLU A 76 50.25 154.11 -107.78
CA GLU A 76 50.70 152.74 -107.54
C GLU A 76 49.57 151.84 -106.98
N LYS A 77 48.77 152.34 -106.02
CA LYS A 77 47.64 151.58 -105.47
C LYS A 77 46.53 151.31 -106.49
N ALA A 78 46.22 152.29 -107.35
CA ALA A 78 45.22 152.11 -108.41
C ALA A 78 45.67 151.05 -109.42
N ALA A 79 46.96 151.07 -109.83
CA ALA A 79 47.52 150.08 -110.75
C ALA A 79 47.43 148.65 -110.20
N ILE A 80 47.87 148.42 -108.95
CA ILE A 80 47.84 147.08 -108.33
C ILE A 80 46.40 146.52 -108.23
N SER A 81 45.42 147.36 -107.91
CA SER A 81 44.02 146.92 -107.81
C SER A 81 43.43 146.49 -109.16
N HIS A 82 43.84 147.16 -110.24
CA HIS A 82 43.43 146.82 -111.60
C HIS A 82 44.04 145.48 -112.04
N GLU A 83 45.33 145.27 -111.78
CA GLU A 83 46.04 144.02 -112.12
C GLU A 83 45.42 142.78 -111.44
N LEU A 84 45.08 142.84 -110.15
CA LEU A 84 44.44 141.72 -109.45
C LEU A 84 43.05 141.39 -109.98
N MET A 85 42.28 142.40 -110.38
CA MET A 85 40.96 142.19 -110.97
C MET A 85 41.07 141.50 -112.33
N GLU A 86 42.08 141.85 -113.13
CA GLU A 86 42.37 141.19 -114.40
C GLU A 86 42.82 139.73 -114.22
N ILE A 87 43.66 139.44 -113.23
CA ILE A 87 44.09 138.05 -112.94
C ILE A 87 42.88 137.17 -112.56
N LYS A 88 42.03 137.62 -111.64
CA LYS A 88 40.83 136.83 -111.26
C LYS A 88 39.87 136.64 -112.43
N ARG A 89 39.70 137.68 -113.27
CA ARG A 89 38.90 137.57 -114.49
C ARG A 89 39.50 136.55 -115.44
N ALA A 90 40.82 136.53 -115.60
CA ALA A 90 41.53 135.55 -116.42
C ALA A 90 41.38 134.12 -115.89
N GLU A 91 41.54 133.88 -114.58
CA GLU A 91 41.34 132.55 -113.97
C GLU A 91 39.90 132.04 -114.14
N PHE A 92 38.91 132.91 -113.95
CA PHE A 92 37.52 132.55 -114.14
C PHE A 92 37.22 132.20 -115.60
N LEU A 93 37.72 133.01 -116.54
CA LEU A 93 37.63 132.73 -117.97
C LEU A 93 38.34 131.42 -118.32
N GLU A 94 39.51 131.15 -117.75
CA GLU A 94 40.24 129.91 -117.99
C GLU A 94 39.50 128.69 -117.43
N LYS A 95 38.93 128.77 -116.21
CA LYS A 95 38.07 127.72 -115.65
C LYS A 95 36.85 127.47 -116.53
N LYS A 96 36.17 128.54 -116.97
CA LYS A 96 35.06 128.42 -117.92
C LYS A 96 35.51 127.79 -119.23
N ARG A 97 36.68 128.17 -119.75
CA ARG A 97 37.25 127.61 -120.97
C ARG A 97 37.61 126.13 -120.80
N ARG A 98 38.17 125.71 -119.66
CA ARG A 98 38.43 124.30 -119.34
C ARG A 98 37.14 123.50 -119.20
N GLN A 99 36.11 124.08 -118.59
CA GLN A 99 34.82 123.43 -118.45
C GLN A 99 34.10 123.32 -119.79
N GLN A 100 34.16 124.36 -120.63
CA GLN A 100 33.73 124.32 -122.02
C GLN A 100 34.51 123.25 -122.79
N LEU A 101 35.83 123.20 -122.71
CA LEU A 101 36.63 122.15 -123.37
C LEU A 101 36.28 120.73 -122.90
N ARG A 102 35.99 120.53 -121.60
CA ARG A 102 35.49 119.24 -121.09
C ARG A 102 34.11 118.88 -121.66
N ASN A 103 33.26 119.87 -121.85
CA ASN A 103 31.92 119.67 -122.39
C ASN A 103 31.95 119.49 -123.91
N ASP A 104 32.72 120.28 -124.65
CA ASP A 104 32.72 120.33 -126.11
C ASP A 104 33.60 119.24 -126.73
N CYS A 105 34.64 118.77 -126.03
CA CYS A 105 35.51 117.72 -126.54
C CYS A 105 34.92 116.33 -126.29
N GLU A 106 34.46 115.67 -127.35
CA GLU A 106 33.87 114.33 -127.29
C GLU A 106 34.81 113.28 -126.66
N GLY A 107 36.13 113.40 -126.89
CA GLY A 107 37.13 112.48 -126.32
C GLY A 107 37.20 112.46 -124.79
N LEU A 108 36.84 113.57 -124.13
CA LEU A 108 36.78 113.61 -122.67
C LEU A 108 35.48 112.99 -122.14
N ARG A 109 34.36 113.12 -122.87
CA ARG A 109 33.11 112.45 -122.52
C ARG A 109 33.25 110.92 -122.62
N THR A 110 33.86 110.41 -123.70
CA THR A 110 34.07 108.97 -123.86
C THR A 110 34.97 108.39 -122.76
N LEU A 111 36.01 109.12 -122.35
CA LEU A 111 36.89 108.70 -121.26
C LEU A 111 36.17 108.72 -119.90
N GLU A 112 35.29 109.70 -119.66
CA GLU A 112 34.43 109.73 -118.47
C GLU A 112 33.46 108.53 -118.43
N GLU A 113 32.84 108.19 -119.56
CA GLU A 113 31.98 107.00 -119.69
C GLU A 113 32.76 105.70 -119.47
N GLN A 114 33.98 105.60 -120.00
CA GLN A 114 34.88 104.48 -119.74
C GLN A 114 35.21 104.34 -118.26
N LEU A 115 35.55 105.45 -117.57
CA LEU A 115 35.80 105.42 -116.13
C LEU A 115 34.56 105.01 -115.32
N ARG A 116 33.37 105.47 -115.71
CA ARG A 116 32.11 105.03 -115.08
C ARG A 116 31.86 103.53 -115.29
N SER A 117 32.08 103.01 -116.50
CA SER A 117 31.94 101.58 -116.78
C SER A 117 32.95 100.72 -116.01
N ALA A 118 34.20 101.18 -115.88
CA ALA A 118 35.23 100.50 -115.12
C ALA A 118 34.91 100.47 -113.61
N ALA A 119 34.35 101.55 -113.06
CA ALA A 119 33.87 101.58 -111.69
C ALA A 119 32.73 100.57 -111.44
N ILE A 120 31.74 100.51 -112.33
CA ILE A 120 30.65 99.52 -112.25
C ILE A 120 31.19 98.09 -112.37
N ALA A 121 32.13 97.85 -113.28
CA ALA A 121 32.74 96.53 -113.45
C ALA A 121 33.48 96.07 -112.18
N LYS A 122 34.20 96.99 -111.52
CA LYS A 122 34.86 96.71 -110.23
C LYS A 122 33.83 96.35 -109.14
N ASP A 123 32.79 97.15 -108.96
CA ASP A 123 31.74 96.88 -107.95
C ASP A 123 31.04 95.54 -108.19
N LEU A 124 30.80 95.18 -109.46
CA LEU A 124 30.26 93.88 -109.82
C LEU A 124 31.22 92.74 -109.46
N SER A 125 32.53 92.89 -109.72
CA SER A 125 33.52 91.89 -109.34
C SER A 125 33.61 91.69 -107.82
N ASP A 126 33.56 92.78 -107.03
CA ASP A 126 33.62 92.72 -105.57
C ASP A 126 32.35 92.04 -105.00
N ARG A 127 31.16 92.36 -105.54
CA ARG A 127 29.92 91.68 -105.17
C ARG A 127 29.95 90.19 -105.50
N MET A 128 30.54 89.81 -106.63
CA MET A 128 30.70 88.40 -106.99
C MET A 128 31.67 87.68 -106.05
N ALA A 129 32.80 88.30 -105.70
CA ALA A 129 33.74 87.75 -104.73
C ALA A 129 33.10 87.56 -103.35
N GLN A 130 32.33 88.55 -102.86
CA GLN A 130 31.59 88.44 -101.60
C GLN A 130 30.54 87.32 -101.63
N LYS A 131 29.79 87.18 -102.73
CA LYS A 131 28.84 86.06 -102.90
C LYS A 131 29.54 84.71 -102.87
N CYS A 132 30.70 84.59 -103.52
CA CYS A 132 31.50 83.35 -103.49
C CYS A 132 32.00 83.04 -102.06
N GLN A 133 32.50 84.04 -101.33
CA GLN A 133 32.92 83.86 -99.93
C GLN A 133 31.75 83.51 -99.00
N ALA A 134 30.60 84.15 -99.16
CA ALA A 134 29.40 83.82 -98.39
C ALA A 134 28.94 82.38 -98.64
N ARG A 135 28.98 81.92 -99.90
CA ARG A 135 28.67 80.52 -100.27
C ARG A 135 29.64 79.54 -99.63
N SER A 136 30.96 79.80 -99.66
CA SER A 136 31.93 78.88 -99.06
C SER A 136 31.80 78.80 -97.53
N LEU A 137 31.53 79.92 -96.86
CA LEU A 137 31.25 79.93 -95.42
C LEU A 137 29.95 79.18 -95.08
N ALA A 138 28.90 79.34 -95.88
CA ALA A 138 27.63 78.61 -95.69
C ALA A 138 27.80 77.10 -95.86
N VAL A 139 28.59 76.65 -96.85
CA VAL A 139 28.92 75.23 -97.04
C VAL A 139 29.69 74.70 -95.83
N ARG A 140 30.70 75.45 -95.35
CA ARG A 140 31.48 75.05 -94.16
C ARG A 140 30.62 74.97 -92.90
N ALA A 141 29.70 75.92 -92.71
CA ALA A 141 28.76 75.91 -91.59
C ALA A 141 27.80 74.71 -91.66
N ARG A 142 27.31 74.35 -92.85
CA ARG A 142 26.49 73.14 -93.04
C ARG A 142 27.26 71.85 -92.74
N ALA A 143 28.51 71.74 -93.19
CA ALA A 143 29.36 70.57 -92.90
C ALA A 143 29.59 70.40 -91.39
N LEU A 144 29.95 71.48 -90.68
CA LEU A 144 30.10 71.45 -89.22
C LEU A 144 28.78 71.12 -88.50
N GLY A 145 27.64 71.57 -89.02
CA GLY A 145 26.32 71.20 -88.49
C GLY A 145 26.01 69.71 -88.66
N GLN A 146 26.37 69.12 -89.81
CA GLN A 146 26.22 67.69 -90.06
C GLN A 146 27.13 66.83 -89.19
N GLU A 147 28.38 67.25 -88.98
CA GLU A 147 29.32 66.56 -88.07
C GLU A 147 28.80 66.56 -86.63
N ARG A 148 28.25 67.68 -86.14
CA ARG A 148 27.63 67.74 -84.82
C ARG A 148 26.42 66.81 -84.70
N ALA A 149 25.52 66.84 -85.68
CA ALA A 149 24.36 65.95 -85.69
C ALA A 149 24.75 64.47 -85.73
N ALA A 150 25.81 64.11 -86.47
CA ALA A 150 26.33 62.74 -86.50
C ALA A 150 26.92 62.31 -85.15
N MET A 151 27.63 63.21 -84.46
CA MET A 151 28.14 62.95 -83.11
C MET A 151 27.01 62.78 -82.08
N GLU A 152 25.99 63.64 -82.11
CA GLU A 152 24.82 63.53 -81.23
C GLU A 152 24.07 62.22 -81.44
N LEU A 153 23.90 61.77 -82.70
CA LEU A 153 23.29 60.47 -83.01
C LEU A 153 24.14 59.29 -82.50
N MET A 154 25.47 59.40 -82.58
CA MET A 154 26.38 58.38 -82.05
C MET A 154 26.32 58.32 -80.52
N GLU A 155 26.25 59.46 -79.84
CA GLU A 155 26.09 59.54 -78.39
C GLU A 155 24.77 58.90 -77.93
N LEU A 156 23.66 59.19 -78.62
CA LEU A 156 22.37 58.57 -78.35
C LEU A 156 22.40 57.04 -78.54
N ALA A 157 23.07 56.55 -79.59
CA ALA A 157 23.24 55.11 -79.80
C ALA A 157 24.04 54.44 -78.66
N GLN A 158 25.09 55.11 -78.15
CA GLN A 158 25.85 54.61 -77.00
C GLN A 158 25.02 54.62 -75.70
N GLU A 159 24.11 55.58 -75.53
CA GLU A 159 23.19 55.61 -74.41
C GLU A 159 22.16 54.48 -74.49
N ASP A 160 21.60 54.23 -75.68
CA ASP A 160 20.70 53.10 -75.91
C ASP A 160 21.37 51.75 -75.62
N ASP A 161 22.62 51.56 -76.06
CA ASP A 161 23.40 50.34 -75.78
C ASP A 161 23.63 50.14 -74.26
N LYS A 162 23.93 51.22 -73.52
CA LYS A 162 24.06 51.15 -72.05
C LYS A 162 22.73 50.77 -71.38
N VAL A 163 21.61 51.32 -71.86
CA VAL A 163 20.27 50.98 -71.35
C VAL A 163 19.93 49.53 -71.67
N LEU A 164 20.26 49.02 -72.86
CA LEU A 164 20.07 47.62 -73.23
C LEU A 164 20.93 46.69 -72.36
N ALA A 165 22.21 47.00 -72.15
CA ALA A 165 23.10 46.23 -71.28
C ALA A 165 22.54 46.15 -69.84
N GLN A 166 22.07 47.27 -69.28
CA GLN A 166 21.43 47.27 -67.96
C GLN A 166 20.15 46.44 -67.92
N LYS A 167 19.32 46.49 -68.97
CA LYS A 167 18.12 45.66 -69.08
C LYS A 167 18.46 44.17 -69.16
N GLU A 168 19.53 43.80 -69.86
CA GLU A 168 20.02 42.42 -69.92
C GLU A 168 20.57 41.95 -68.57
N GLU A 169 21.34 42.77 -67.86
CA GLU A 169 21.79 42.48 -66.50
C GLU A 169 20.59 42.27 -65.55
N GLN A 170 19.58 43.14 -65.63
CA GLN A 170 18.35 42.98 -64.86
C GLN A 170 17.60 41.69 -65.23
N ARG A 171 17.57 41.30 -66.51
CA ARG A 171 16.98 40.02 -66.94
C ARG A 171 17.72 38.84 -66.34
N LYS A 172 19.05 38.81 -66.45
CA LYS A 172 19.91 37.75 -65.86
C LYS A 172 19.71 37.65 -64.35
N LEU A 173 19.60 38.78 -63.64
CA LEU A 173 19.31 38.81 -62.21
C LEU A 173 17.91 38.28 -61.86
N ARG A 174 16.90 38.59 -62.69
CA ARG A 174 15.54 38.07 -62.49
C ARG A 174 15.47 36.56 -62.76
N GLU A 175 16.17 36.08 -63.78
CA GLU A 175 16.27 34.66 -64.10
C GLU A 175 16.98 33.88 -62.98
N SER A 176 18.11 34.38 -62.47
CA SER A 176 18.80 33.74 -61.35
C SER A 176 17.98 33.74 -60.07
N LEU A 177 17.27 34.83 -59.77
CA LEU A 177 16.34 34.91 -58.64
C LEU A 177 15.14 33.95 -58.81
N ALA A 178 14.59 33.83 -60.02
CA ALA A 178 13.53 32.87 -60.31
C ALA A 178 14.00 31.43 -60.08
N LEU A 179 15.19 31.07 -60.58
CA LEU A 179 15.80 29.76 -60.34
C LEU A 179 16.02 29.48 -58.85
N GLN A 180 16.50 30.46 -58.08
CA GLN A 180 16.66 30.32 -56.63
C GLN A 180 15.33 30.15 -55.90
N ILE A 181 14.26 30.82 -56.35
CA ILE A 181 12.92 30.64 -55.78
C ILE A 181 12.39 29.24 -56.09
N GLU A 182 12.57 28.75 -57.31
CA GLU A 182 12.17 27.40 -57.71
C GLU A 182 12.94 26.32 -56.96
N GLU A 183 14.27 26.47 -56.82
CA GLU A 183 15.11 25.56 -56.04
C GLU A 183 14.66 25.51 -54.57
N ASN A 184 14.41 26.67 -53.95
CA ASN A 184 13.90 26.74 -52.59
C ASN A 184 12.50 26.13 -52.45
N ARG A 185 11.63 26.31 -53.45
CA ARG A 185 10.31 25.67 -53.46
C ARG A 185 10.43 24.15 -53.53
N LEU A 186 11.29 23.62 -54.41
CA LEU A 186 11.54 22.19 -54.54
C LEU A 186 12.14 21.60 -53.27
N ARG A 187 13.13 22.27 -52.65
CA ARG A 187 13.71 21.85 -51.36
C ARG A 187 12.63 21.75 -50.28
N ARG A 188 11.78 22.77 -50.13
CA ARG A 188 10.68 22.73 -49.15
C ARG A 188 9.68 21.59 -49.43
N GLN A 189 9.41 21.30 -50.69
CA GLN A 189 8.54 20.17 -51.06
C GLN A 189 9.17 18.82 -50.70
N GLN A 190 10.46 18.64 -50.97
CA GLN A 190 11.21 17.44 -50.58
C GLN A 190 11.26 17.29 -49.06
N GLU A 191 11.59 18.34 -48.31
CA GLU A 191 11.58 18.33 -46.84
C GLU A 191 10.18 18.00 -46.29
N ALA A 192 9.11 18.52 -46.89
CA ALA A 192 7.75 18.21 -46.48
C ALA A 192 7.40 16.74 -46.73
N ALA A 193 7.78 16.19 -47.89
CA ALA A 193 7.57 14.79 -48.23
C ALA A 193 8.37 13.85 -47.29
N GLU A 194 9.63 14.19 -46.99
CA GLU A 194 10.46 13.46 -46.04
C GLU A 194 9.86 13.48 -44.63
N LYS A 195 9.43 14.65 -44.14
CA LYS A 195 8.75 14.78 -42.84
C LYS A 195 7.46 13.96 -42.79
N PHE A 196 6.70 13.92 -43.88
CA PHE A 196 5.48 13.12 -43.95
C PHE A 196 5.80 11.62 -43.90
N SER A 197 6.76 11.16 -44.70
CA SER A 197 7.24 9.77 -44.66
C SER A 197 7.78 9.36 -43.28
N GLN A 198 8.57 10.22 -42.64
CA GLN A 198 9.06 9.97 -41.27
C GLN A 198 7.92 9.87 -40.25
N ARG A 199 6.88 10.72 -40.38
CA ARG A 199 5.68 10.63 -39.53
C ARG A 199 4.92 9.34 -39.77
N GLU A 200 4.73 8.92 -41.02
CA GLU A 200 4.08 7.65 -41.34
C GLU A 200 4.84 6.46 -40.77
N LEU A 201 6.17 6.44 -40.92
CA LEU A 201 7.03 5.40 -40.33
C LEU A 201 6.97 5.39 -38.80
N SER A 202 6.99 6.56 -38.16
CA SER A 202 6.85 6.67 -36.70
C SER A 202 5.48 6.19 -36.23
N ASN A 203 4.41 6.56 -36.93
CA ASN A 203 3.05 6.11 -36.63
C ASN A 203 2.89 4.60 -36.83
N ALA A 204 3.49 4.03 -37.88
CA ALA A 204 3.49 2.59 -38.13
C ALA A 204 4.23 1.83 -37.02
N ARG A 205 5.41 2.31 -36.60
CA ARG A 205 6.15 1.73 -35.47
C ARG A 205 5.37 1.83 -34.16
N GLN A 206 4.73 2.97 -33.90
CA GLN A 206 3.92 3.13 -32.71
C GLN A 206 2.75 2.14 -32.69
N LYS A 207 2.06 1.94 -33.81
CA LYS A 207 1.00 0.94 -33.93
C LYS A 207 1.52 -0.48 -33.68
N GLN A 208 2.70 -0.83 -34.20
CA GLN A 208 3.33 -2.12 -33.94
C GLN A 208 3.61 -2.32 -32.44
N ILE A 209 4.16 -1.31 -31.75
CA ILE A 209 4.40 -1.36 -30.30
C ILE A 209 3.08 -1.55 -29.55
N GLU A 210 2.03 -0.80 -29.90
CA GLU A 210 0.72 -0.93 -29.25
C GLU A 210 0.09 -2.31 -29.49
N GLU A 211 0.32 -2.93 -30.65
CA GLU A 211 -0.14 -4.29 -30.96
C GLU A 211 0.65 -5.35 -30.18
N GLU A 212 1.98 -5.21 -30.08
CA GLU A 212 2.85 -6.07 -29.27
C GLU A 212 2.48 -5.99 -27.78
N ASP A 213 2.29 -4.77 -27.25
CA ASP A 213 1.88 -4.54 -25.86
C ASP A 213 0.51 -5.20 -25.56
N ARG A 214 -0.45 -5.12 -26.49
CA ARG A 214 -1.75 -5.78 -26.35
C ARG A 214 -1.60 -7.31 -26.38
N ALA A 215 -0.79 -7.84 -27.29
CA ALA A 215 -0.54 -9.27 -27.39
C ALA A 215 0.12 -9.80 -26.09
N GLU A 216 1.12 -9.10 -25.56
CA GLU A 216 1.74 -9.45 -24.28
C GLU A 216 0.75 -9.43 -23.12
N GLN A 217 -0.13 -8.43 -23.07
CA GLN A 217 -1.17 -8.36 -22.03
C GLN A 217 -2.14 -9.54 -22.12
N GLU A 218 -2.58 -9.91 -23.32
CA GLU A 218 -3.41 -11.07 -23.54
C GLU A 218 -2.69 -12.37 -23.13
N GLU A 219 -1.42 -12.53 -23.46
CA GLU A 219 -0.62 -13.68 -23.04
C GLU A 219 -0.50 -13.76 -21.52
N ARG A 220 -0.23 -12.64 -20.84
CA ARG A 220 -0.20 -12.59 -19.37
C ARG A 220 -1.56 -12.94 -18.76
N ILE A 221 -2.67 -12.53 -19.38
CA ILE A 221 -4.01 -12.90 -18.94
C ILE A 221 -4.25 -14.41 -19.14
N ARG A 222 -3.86 -14.97 -20.29
CA ARG A 222 -3.96 -16.41 -20.57
C ARG A 222 -3.13 -17.23 -19.58
N GLN A 223 -1.89 -16.84 -19.33
CA GLN A 223 -1.03 -17.49 -18.33
C GLN A 223 -1.66 -17.44 -16.93
N LYS A 224 -2.13 -16.27 -16.49
CA LYS A 224 -2.85 -16.14 -15.20
C LYS A 224 -4.10 -17.03 -15.13
N ALA A 225 -4.82 -17.21 -16.24
CA ALA A 225 -5.99 -18.08 -16.28
C ALA A 225 -5.59 -19.56 -16.18
N VAL A 226 -4.52 -19.97 -16.87
CA VAL A 226 -3.96 -21.34 -16.78
C VAL A 226 -3.45 -21.62 -15.36
N ASP A 227 -2.70 -20.70 -14.76
CA ASP A 227 -2.21 -20.85 -13.39
C ASP A 227 -3.37 -20.97 -12.38
N ARG A 228 -4.43 -20.18 -12.56
CA ARG A 228 -5.66 -20.30 -11.75
C ARG A 228 -6.32 -21.66 -11.93
N LEU A 229 -6.41 -22.19 -13.15
CA LEU A 229 -6.95 -23.53 -13.38
C LEU A 229 -6.08 -24.62 -12.73
N ASN A 230 -4.76 -24.55 -12.90
CA ASN A 230 -3.82 -25.50 -12.32
C ASN A 230 -3.88 -25.48 -10.78
N THR A 231 -3.93 -24.29 -10.18
CA THR A 231 -4.09 -24.17 -8.72
C THR A 231 -5.43 -24.71 -8.22
N LEU A 232 -6.53 -24.49 -8.95
CA LEU A 232 -7.83 -25.07 -8.62
C LEU A 232 -7.82 -26.60 -8.71
N GLN A 233 -7.21 -27.16 -9.77
CA GLN A 233 -7.04 -28.61 -9.93
C GLN A 233 -6.21 -29.19 -8.79
N PHE A 234 -5.07 -28.59 -8.46
CA PHE A 234 -4.24 -29.01 -7.33
C PHE A 234 -4.99 -28.97 -5.99
N ILE A 235 -5.83 -27.95 -5.77
CA ILE A 235 -6.68 -27.87 -4.56
C ILE A 235 -7.70 -29.01 -4.55
N GLN A 236 -8.31 -29.33 -5.70
CA GLN A 236 -9.26 -30.45 -5.82
C GLN A 236 -8.57 -31.79 -5.55
N GLU A 237 -7.45 -32.08 -6.21
CA GLU A 237 -6.65 -33.30 -5.99
C GLU A 237 -6.25 -33.45 -4.52
N LYS A 238 -5.82 -32.36 -3.87
CA LYS A 238 -5.48 -32.37 -2.44
C LYS A 238 -6.69 -32.67 -1.55
N ARG A 239 -7.88 -32.15 -1.90
CA ARG A 239 -9.13 -32.45 -1.17
C ARG A 239 -9.51 -33.91 -1.34
N GLU A 240 -9.49 -34.43 -2.56
CA GLU A 240 -9.77 -35.83 -2.86
C GLU A 240 -8.81 -36.76 -2.12
N PHE A 241 -7.52 -36.45 -2.11
CA PHE A 241 -6.52 -37.20 -1.35
C PHE A 241 -6.82 -37.21 0.16
N GLN A 242 -7.16 -36.04 0.74
CA GLN A 242 -7.56 -35.97 2.15
C GLN A 242 -8.84 -36.75 2.46
N GLU A 243 -9.81 -36.75 1.55
CA GLU A 243 -11.03 -37.54 1.71
C GLU A 243 -10.74 -39.04 1.65
N MET A 244 -9.86 -39.47 0.75
CA MET A 244 -9.37 -40.85 0.67
C MET A 244 -8.62 -41.26 1.94
N GLU A 245 -7.75 -40.41 2.50
CA GLU A 245 -7.09 -40.68 3.79
C GLU A 245 -8.10 -40.80 4.94
N LYS A 246 -9.10 -39.91 5.00
CA LYS A 246 -10.17 -40.00 6.00
C LYS A 246 -11.00 -41.27 5.84
N ALA A 247 -11.28 -41.69 4.61
CA ALA A 247 -11.99 -42.93 4.34
C ALA A 247 -11.18 -44.14 4.81
N ARG A 248 -9.89 -44.21 4.49
CA ARG A 248 -8.98 -45.26 4.99
C ARG A 248 -8.91 -45.29 6.51
N ALA A 249 -8.76 -44.14 7.16
CA ALA A 249 -8.75 -44.06 8.62
C ALA A 249 -10.07 -44.52 9.26
N ARG A 250 -11.21 -44.23 8.63
CA ARG A 250 -12.52 -44.74 9.07
C ARG A 250 -12.64 -46.25 8.90
N GLU A 251 -12.12 -46.80 7.80
CA GLU A 251 -12.08 -48.25 7.58
C GLU A 251 -11.18 -48.96 8.59
N GLU A 252 -10.00 -48.41 8.87
CA GLU A 252 -9.09 -48.91 9.90
C GLU A 252 -9.75 -48.86 11.29
N LEU A 253 -10.41 -47.75 11.62
CA LEU A 253 -11.17 -47.64 12.87
C LEU A 253 -12.29 -48.68 12.95
N ARG A 254 -13.05 -48.89 11.86
CA ARG A 254 -14.09 -49.93 11.82
C ARG A 254 -13.51 -51.32 12.08
N LYS A 255 -12.41 -51.68 11.42
CA LYS A 255 -11.73 -52.97 11.66
C LYS A 255 -11.28 -53.10 13.10
N LEU A 256 -10.75 -52.03 13.70
CA LEU A 256 -10.37 -52.04 15.13
C LEU A 256 -11.59 -52.25 16.04
N LEU A 257 -12.71 -51.58 15.77
CA LEU A 257 -13.95 -51.78 16.52
C LEU A 257 -14.50 -53.20 16.37
N GLU A 258 -14.46 -53.77 15.17
CA GLU A 258 -14.82 -55.18 14.93
C GLU A 258 -13.92 -56.12 15.74
N THR A 259 -12.60 -55.92 15.71
CA THR A 259 -11.68 -56.73 16.51
C THR A 259 -11.89 -56.54 18.02
N GLN A 260 -12.29 -55.36 18.47
CA GLN A 260 -12.64 -55.11 19.87
C GLN A 260 -13.91 -55.87 20.26
N ALA A 261 -14.94 -55.82 19.43
CA ALA A 261 -16.18 -56.58 19.65
C ALA A 261 -15.91 -58.09 19.72
N ASP A 262 -15.09 -58.64 18.82
CA ASP A 262 -14.68 -60.05 18.85
C ASP A 262 -13.96 -60.43 20.16
N VAL A 263 -13.13 -59.52 20.71
CA VAL A 263 -12.45 -59.73 21.99
C VAL A 263 -13.42 -59.66 23.17
N GLU A 264 -14.37 -58.73 23.14
CA GLU A 264 -15.43 -58.61 24.16
C GLU A 264 -16.34 -59.85 24.15
N ASP A 265 -16.74 -60.34 22.99
CA ASP A 265 -17.52 -61.57 22.85
C ASP A 265 -16.77 -62.79 23.41
N ARG A 266 -15.47 -62.91 23.12
CA ARG A 266 -14.63 -63.97 23.73
C ARG A 266 -14.51 -63.83 25.24
N LYS A 267 -14.41 -62.61 25.78
CA LYS A 267 -14.41 -62.38 27.24
C LYS A 267 -15.73 -62.82 27.85
N ASN A 268 -16.85 -62.45 27.24
CA ASN A 268 -18.18 -62.84 27.71
C ASN A 268 -18.32 -64.38 27.73
N GLN A 269 -17.89 -65.07 26.67
CA GLN A 269 -17.85 -66.55 26.64
C GLN A 269 -17.01 -67.15 27.77
N LEU A 270 -15.82 -66.60 28.03
CA LEU A 270 -14.96 -67.07 29.13
C LEU A 270 -15.58 -66.79 30.52
N GLU A 271 -16.30 -65.68 30.68
CA GLU A 271 -17.03 -65.37 31.91
C GLU A 271 -18.20 -66.33 32.13
N GLU A 272 -18.97 -66.64 31.07
CA GLU A 272 -20.02 -67.65 31.12
C GLU A 272 -19.47 -69.04 31.49
N GLU A 273 -18.33 -69.44 30.90
CA GLU A 273 -17.64 -70.68 31.25
C GLU A 273 -17.20 -70.69 32.72
N ARG A 274 -16.65 -69.57 33.23
CA ARG A 274 -16.27 -69.43 34.65
C ARG A 274 -17.46 -69.57 35.57
N VAL A 275 -18.58 -68.91 35.27
CA VAL A 275 -19.81 -69.01 36.07
C VAL A 275 -20.33 -70.44 36.06
N HIS A 276 -20.31 -71.12 34.91
CA HIS A 276 -20.72 -72.51 34.81
C HIS A 276 -19.81 -73.46 35.60
N LEU A 277 -18.48 -73.23 35.58
CA LEU A 277 -17.53 -73.97 36.41
C LEU A 277 -17.78 -73.73 37.91
N MET A 278 -18.06 -72.49 38.33
CA MET A 278 -18.40 -72.18 39.71
C MET A 278 -19.68 -72.91 40.16
N ARG A 279 -20.73 -72.89 39.34
CA ARG A 279 -21.97 -73.65 39.63
C ARG A 279 -21.70 -75.14 39.80
N LYS A 280 -20.92 -75.74 38.89
CA LYS A 280 -20.50 -77.15 39.01
C LYS A 280 -19.69 -77.41 40.28
N HIS A 281 -18.81 -76.49 40.66
CA HIS A 281 -18.03 -76.60 41.89
C HIS A 281 -18.92 -76.54 43.15
N GLU A 282 -19.91 -75.65 43.17
CA GLU A 282 -20.93 -75.56 44.23
C GLU A 282 -21.79 -76.83 44.29
N GLU A 283 -22.23 -77.37 43.16
CA GLU A 283 -22.96 -78.64 43.07
C GLU A 283 -22.14 -79.82 43.62
N ILE A 284 -20.85 -79.88 43.30
CA ILE A 284 -19.95 -80.91 43.84
C ILE A 284 -19.77 -80.72 45.35
N SER A 285 -19.54 -79.49 45.80
CA SER A 285 -19.33 -79.16 47.22
C SER A 285 -20.56 -79.46 48.06
N THR A 286 -21.76 -79.14 47.57
CA THR A 286 -23.04 -79.48 48.23
C THR A 286 -23.26 -80.99 48.27
N ARG A 287 -22.97 -81.73 47.19
CA ARG A 287 -23.02 -83.19 47.18
C ARG A 287 -22.06 -83.82 48.20
N ILE A 288 -20.82 -83.34 48.27
CA ILE A 288 -19.83 -83.78 49.28
C ILE A 288 -20.35 -83.48 50.69
N GLY A 289 -20.88 -82.28 50.93
CA GLY A 289 -21.47 -81.90 52.22
C GLY A 289 -22.62 -82.82 52.65
N GLN A 290 -23.51 -83.17 51.73
CA GLN A 290 -24.60 -84.12 51.98
C GLN A 290 -24.07 -85.53 52.31
N GLN A 291 -23.07 -86.02 51.59
CA GLN A 291 -22.45 -87.32 51.86
C GLN A 291 -21.76 -87.34 53.24
N LEU A 292 -21.01 -86.30 53.58
CA LEU A 292 -20.39 -86.17 54.90
C LEU A 292 -21.42 -86.16 56.02
N PHE A 293 -22.51 -85.41 55.86
CA PHE A 293 -23.61 -85.39 56.83
C PHE A 293 -24.24 -86.78 57.01
N GLN A 294 -24.46 -87.53 55.93
CA GLN A 294 -24.97 -88.91 56.00
C GLN A 294 -24.00 -89.84 56.75
N VAL A 295 -22.70 -89.74 56.47
CA VAL A 295 -21.66 -90.53 57.16
C VAL A 295 -21.62 -90.19 58.64
N GLU A 296 -21.61 -88.91 59.01
CA GLU A 296 -21.64 -88.48 60.41
C GLU A 296 -22.90 -88.95 61.13
N ASN A 297 -24.07 -88.85 60.49
CA ASN A 297 -25.31 -89.30 61.09
C ASN A 297 -25.32 -90.82 61.29
N SER A 298 -24.84 -91.59 60.30
CA SER A 298 -24.70 -93.05 60.44
C SER A 298 -23.71 -93.42 61.55
N LYS A 299 -22.64 -92.65 61.73
CA LYS A 299 -21.70 -92.82 62.85
C LYS A 299 -22.40 -92.53 64.18
N ARG A 300 -23.11 -91.42 64.31
CA ARG A 300 -23.88 -91.07 65.53
C ARG A 300 -24.89 -92.16 65.90
N ILE A 301 -25.58 -92.74 64.92
CA ILE A 301 -26.53 -93.83 65.15
C ILE A 301 -25.79 -95.07 65.68
N ARG A 302 -24.67 -95.46 65.05
CA ARG A 302 -23.84 -96.58 65.51
C ARG A 302 -23.28 -96.36 66.91
N ASP A 303 -22.77 -95.16 67.19
CA ASP A 303 -22.24 -94.79 68.51
C ASP A 303 -23.34 -94.86 69.59
N ARG A 304 -24.56 -94.41 69.28
CA ARG A 304 -25.73 -94.56 70.18
C ARG A 304 -26.08 -96.02 70.42
N GLN A 305 -26.17 -96.83 69.36
CA GLN A 305 -26.44 -98.27 69.49
C GLN A 305 -25.37 -98.97 70.32
N LEU A 306 -24.10 -98.59 70.15
CA LEU A 306 -23.00 -99.12 70.97
C LEU A 306 -23.17 -98.75 72.44
N MET A 307 -23.56 -97.51 72.74
CA MET A 307 -23.85 -97.08 74.11
C MET A 307 -25.05 -97.84 74.71
N ASP A 308 -26.13 -98.02 73.96
CA ASP A 308 -27.30 -98.78 74.40
C ASP A 308 -26.93 -100.25 74.72
N LEU A 309 -26.08 -100.87 73.88
CA LEU A 309 -25.57 -102.21 74.11
C LEU A 309 -24.67 -102.28 75.35
N LEU A 310 -23.76 -101.31 75.53
CA LEU A 310 -22.92 -101.22 76.72
C LEU A 310 -23.77 -101.04 77.99
N GLU A 311 -24.77 -100.17 77.98
CA GLU A 311 -25.71 -100.01 79.08
C GLU A 311 -26.47 -101.30 79.39
N ALA A 312 -26.92 -102.02 78.37
CA ALA A 312 -27.57 -103.32 78.53
C ALA A 312 -26.62 -104.36 79.15
N GLU A 313 -25.36 -104.42 78.72
CA GLU A 313 -24.34 -105.28 79.33
C GLU A 313 -24.07 -104.90 80.79
N TYR A 314 -23.95 -103.61 81.10
CA TYR A 314 -23.77 -103.12 82.46
C TYR A 314 -24.96 -103.49 83.35
N LYS A 315 -26.20 -103.32 82.87
CA LYS A 315 -27.43 -103.71 83.59
C LYS A 315 -27.50 -105.23 83.78
N ALA A 316 -27.22 -106.02 82.74
CA ALA A 316 -27.20 -107.48 82.84
C ALA A 316 -26.15 -107.97 83.85
N ARG A 317 -24.96 -107.35 83.88
CA ARG A 317 -23.93 -107.66 84.89
C ARG A 317 -24.37 -107.25 86.30
N ALA A 318 -25.03 -106.11 86.46
CA ALA A 318 -25.57 -105.67 87.74
C ALA A 318 -26.66 -106.64 88.25
N ASP A 319 -27.57 -107.08 87.37
CA ASP A 319 -28.60 -108.08 87.68
C ASP A 319 -27.99 -109.43 88.06
N LEU A 320 -26.95 -109.87 87.37
CA LEU A 320 -26.22 -111.09 87.73
C LEU A 320 -25.59 -110.99 89.11
N ARG A 321 -24.93 -109.86 89.43
CA ARG A 321 -24.38 -109.60 90.77
C ARG A 321 -25.49 -109.59 91.83
N PHE A 322 -26.61 -108.93 91.55
CA PHE A 322 -27.76 -108.90 92.45
C PHE A 322 -28.33 -110.31 92.69
N ARG A 323 -28.46 -111.14 91.65
CA ARG A 323 -28.90 -112.54 91.79
C ARG A 323 -27.92 -113.37 92.64
N GLN A 324 -26.61 -113.18 92.45
CA GLN A 324 -25.59 -113.83 93.29
C GLN A 324 -25.71 -113.38 94.75
N GLU A 325 -25.82 -112.09 95.02
CA GLU A 325 -26.02 -111.57 96.39
C GLU A 325 -27.31 -112.10 97.04
N VAL A 326 -28.40 -112.23 96.28
CA VAL A 326 -29.66 -112.81 96.78
C VAL A 326 -29.48 -114.30 97.07
N GLN A 327 -28.81 -115.05 96.20
CA GLN A 327 -28.50 -116.47 96.44
C GLN A 327 -27.60 -116.64 97.68
N GLU A 328 -26.55 -115.84 97.84
CA GLU A 328 -25.69 -115.86 99.02
C GLU A 328 -26.48 -115.55 100.30
N LYS A 329 -27.37 -114.54 100.26
CA LYS A 329 -28.28 -114.23 101.38
C LYS A 329 -29.29 -115.35 101.65
N ALA A 330 -29.78 -116.05 100.63
CA ALA A 330 -30.67 -117.19 100.81
C ALA A 330 -29.93 -118.37 101.46
N VAL A 331 -28.74 -118.71 100.97
CA VAL A 331 -27.88 -119.76 101.54
C VAL A 331 -27.48 -119.42 102.98
N SER A 332 -27.14 -118.17 103.28
CA SER A 332 -26.83 -117.76 104.66
C SER A 332 -28.07 -117.82 105.59
N ARG A 333 -29.26 -117.45 105.09
CA ARG A 333 -30.53 -117.65 105.81
C ARG A 333 -30.84 -119.13 106.03
N GLU A 334 -30.61 -119.99 105.05
CA GLU A 334 -30.80 -121.44 105.22
C GLU A 334 -29.81 -122.02 106.22
N ARG A 335 -28.53 -121.62 106.18
CA ARG A 335 -27.53 -122.02 107.17
C ARG A 335 -27.90 -121.57 108.57
N THR A 336 -28.24 -120.30 108.76
CA THR A 336 -28.68 -119.78 110.07
C THR A 336 -29.97 -120.45 110.52
N LYS A 337 -30.92 -120.77 109.62
CA LYS A 337 -32.10 -121.56 109.96
C LYS A 337 -31.73 -122.97 110.41
N GLN A 338 -30.83 -123.66 109.71
CA GLN A 338 -30.33 -124.99 110.10
C GLN A 338 -29.62 -124.94 111.46
N GLU A 339 -28.78 -123.93 111.71
CA GLU A 339 -28.13 -123.70 113.01
C GLU A 339 -29.15 -123.46 114.12
N MET A 340 -30.20 -122.67 113.86
CA MET A 340 -31.30 -122.45 114.80
C MET A 340 -32.13 -123.71 115.02
N ASP A 341 -32.40 -124.51 113.99
CA ASP A 341 -33.11 -125.79 114.09
C ASP A 341 -32.29 -126.79 114.91
N LEU A 342 -30.97 -126.85 114.72
CA LEU A 342 -30.04 -127.62 115.55
C LEU A 342 -30.06 -127.13 117.00
N TYR A 343 -29.99 -125.81 117.22
CA TYR A 343 -30.08 -125.22 118.55
C TYR A 343 -31.45 -125.49 119.21
N HIS A 344 -32.54 -125.49 118.45
CA HIS A 344 -33.87 -125.87 118.92
C HIS A 344 -33.93 -127.35 119.31
N LEU A 345 -33.33 -128.24 118.52
CA LEU A 345 -33.19 -129.66 118.85
C LEU A 345 -32.32 -129.86 120.10
N GLU A 346 -31.21 -129.15 120.23
CA GLU A 346 -30.38 -129.15 121.44
C GLU A 346 -31.16 -128.65 122.66
N ILE A 347 -31.92 -127.56 122.54
CA ILE A 347 -32.80 -127.08 123.60
C ILE A 347 -33.88 -128.11 123.92
N GLN A 348 -34.49 -128.74 122.92
CA GLN A 348 -35.50 -129.78 123.16
C GLN A 348 -34.89 -130.99 123.86
N GLN A 349 -33.68 -131.41 123.49
CA GLN A 349 -32.93 -132.44 124.20
C GLN A 349 -32.61 -132.01 125.63
N ARG A 350 -32.08 -130.80 125.84
CA ARG A 350 -31.86 -130.23 127.18
C ARG A 350 -33.15 -130.16 127.98
N LYS A 351 -34.29 -129.81 127.37
CA LYS A 351 -35.61 -129.80 128.02
C LYS A 351 -36.10 -131.21 128.35
N LEU A 352 -35.86 -132.19 127.48
CA LEU A 352 -36.17 -133.60 127.77
C LEU A 352 -35.30 -134.11 128.92
N ASP A 353 -34.03 -133.73 128.94
CA ASP A 353 -33.11 -134.09 130.01
C ASP A 353 -33.44 -133.34 131.31
N GLU A 354 -33.78 -132.05 131.24
CA GLU A 354 -34.33 -131.29 132.37
C GLU A 354 -35.67 -131.86 132.83
N LEU A 355 -36.52 -132.37 131.95
CA LEU A 355 -37.77 -133.02 132.32
C LEU A 355 -37.50 -134.38 132.96
N LYS A 356 -36.47 -135.12 132.54
CA LYS A 356 -36.01 -136.32 133.25
C LYS A 356 -35.49 -135.95 134.63
N VAL A 357 -34.58 -134.97 134.72
CA VAL A 357 -34.07 -134.43 135.99
C VAL A 357 -35.19 -133.88 136.84
N LYS A 358 -36.18 -133.19 136.29
CA LYS A 358 -37.37 -132.72 137.02
C LYS A 358 -38.32 -133.86 137.37
N ARG A 359 -38.36 -134.96 136.62
CA ARG A 359 -39.09 -136.17 137.00
C ARG A 359 -38.39 -136.83 138.19
N ASP A 360 -37.06 -136.85 138.17
CA ASP A 360 -36.19 -137.32 139.25
C ASP A 360 -36.27 -136.37 140.47
N GLU A 361 -36.37 -135.05 140.25
CA GLU A 361 -36.54 -134.04 141.30
C GLU A 361 -37.98 -133.96 141.80
N LEU A 362 -39.01 -134.21 140.99
CA LEU A 362 -40.41 -134.28 141.42
C LEU A 362 -40.67 -135.57 142.20
N THR A 363 -39.95 -136.66 141.92
CA THR A 363 -39.87 -137.79 142.84
C THR A 363 -39.11 -137.45 144.13
N ALA A 364 -38.24 -136.44 144.14
CA ALA A 364 -37.47 -136.01 145.30
C ALA A 364 -38.05 -134.79 146.07
N ARG A 365 -39.04 -134.08 145.52
CA ARG A 365 -39.63 -132.83 146.06
C ARG A 365 -41.14 -132.91 146.28
N GLN A 366 -41.72 -134.10 146.28
CA GLN A 366 -43.07 -134.33 146.79
C GLN A 366 -43.15 -134.45 148.32
N GLU A 367 -42.06 -134.20 149.06
CA GLU A 367 -42.07 -134.27 150.53
C GLU A 367 -41.96 -132.92 151.27
N GLU A 368 -41.74 -131.75 150.65
CA GLU A 368 -41.68 -130.50 151.43
C GLU A 368 -42.46 -129.31 150.82
N LEU A 369 -43.28 -128.72 151.68
CA LEU A 369 -44.46 -127.87 151.43
C LEU A 369 -44.17 -126.40 151.09
N ALA A 370 -44.99 -125.90 150.15
CA ALA A 370 -45.74 -124.64 150.01
C ALA A 370 -45.44 -123.34 150.84
N SER A 371 -45.39 -122.23 150.06
CA SER A 371 -46.02 -120.88 150.25
C SER A 371 -45.16 -119.68 150.69
N ASN A 372 -45.20 -118.58 149.91
CA ASN A 372 -45.51 -117.18 150.30
C ASN A 372 -45.09 -116.18 149.19
N ASN A 373 -45.99 -115.31 148.69
CA ASN A 373 -45.71 -114.38 147.57
C ASN A 373 -46.60 -113.10 147.53
N GLU A 374 -46.76 -112.38 148.65
CA GLU A 374 -47.61 -111.16 148.68
C GLU A 374 -46.86 -109.82 148.84
N GLU A 375 -45.52 -109.78 148.94
CA GLU A 375 -44.79 -108.52 149.22
C GLU A 375 -44.17 -107.81 148.00
N ILE A 376 -44.03 -108.46 146.84
CA ILE A 376 -43.23 -107.95 145.71
C ILE A 376 -43.98 -106.91 144.86
N GLU A 377 -45.31 -106.99 144.76
CA GLU A 377 -46.07 -106.21 143.77
C GLU A 377 -46.24 -104.71 144.11
N ARG A 378 -45.97 -104.29 145.35
CA ARG A 378 -46.19 -102.89 145.77
C ARG A 378 -45.06 -101.93 145.40
N GLU A 379 -43.82 -102.39 145.18
CA GLU A 379 -42.68 -101.48 144.92
C GLU A 379 -42.56 -101.01 143.46
N GLU A 380 -43.09 -101.76 142.49
CA GLU A 380 -42.91 -101.44 141.06
C GLU A 380 -43.73 -100.22 140.61
N GLN A 381 -44.88 -99.99 141.21
CA GLN A 381 -45.80 -98.93 140.77
C GLN A 381 -45.27 -97.50 141.02
N LEU A 382 -44.41 -97.30 142.03
CA LEU A 382 -43.86 -95.97 142.35
C LEU A 382 -42.76 -95.48 141.40
N LYS A 383 -42.04 -96.39 140.71
CA LYS A 383 -40.93 -96.03 139.82
C LYS A 383 -41.40 -95.46 138.48
N ALA A 384 -42.53 -95.93 137.96
CA ALA A 384 -43.05 -95.52 136.65
C ALA A 384 -43.49 -94.04 136.58
N TYR A 385 -43.97 -93.46 137.68
CA TYR A 385 -44.46 -92.08 137.70
C TYR A 385 -43.35 -91.03 137.50
N ARG A 386 -42.14 -91.27 138.03
CA ARG A 386 -41.03 -90.30 137.97
C ARG A 386 -40.46 -90.10 136.56
N GLN A 387 -40.49 -91.13 135.72
CA GLN A 387 -39.93 -91.07 134.36
C GLN A 387 -40.75 -90.19 133.41
N ARG A 388 -42.09 -90.16 133.55
CA ARG A 388 -42.96 -89.34 132.68
C ARG A 388 -42.73 -87.84 132.85
N LYS A 389 -42.43 -87.38 134.07
CA LYS A 389 -42.23 -85.95 134.35
C LYS A 389 -40.95 -85.40 133.69
N ALA A 390 -39.88 -86.20 133.63
CA ALA A 390 -38.61 -85.77 133.02
C ALA A 390 -38.73 -85.59 131.50
N HIS A 391 -39.45 -86.48 130.81
CA HIS A 391 -39.63 -86.42 129.36
C HIS A 391 -40.45 -85.19 128.89
N GLY A 392 -41.40 -84.73 129.70
CA GLY A 392 -42.20 -83.54 129.38
C GLY A 392 -41.37 -82.25 129.34
N ALA A 393 -40.36 -82.12 130.20
CA ALA A 393 -39.50 -80.92 130.26
C ALA A 393 -38.60 -80.79 129.02
N THR A 394 -38.10 -81.90 128.50
CA THR A 394 -37.21 -81.90 127.32
C THR A 394 -37.92 -81.47 126.04
N LEU A 395 -39.19 -81.85 125.87
CA LEU A 395 -39.97 -81.50 124.68
C LEU A 395 -40.22 -79.98 124.56
N LEU A 396 -40.46 -79.31 125.68
CA LEU A 396 -40.72 -77.87 125.68
C LEU A 396 -39.50 -77.05 125.24
N SER A 397 -38.29 -77.45 125.67
CA SER A 397 -37.04 -76.81 125.26
C SER A 397 -36.79 -76.91 123.75
N MET A 398 -37.11 -78.03 123.11
CA MET A 398 -36.93 -78.20 121.66
C MET A 398 -37.90 -77.34 120.82
N ILE A 399 -39.06 -76.99 121.37
CA ILE A 399 -40.05 -76.15 120.68
C ILE A 399 -39.56 -74.70 120.65
N GLU A 400 -39.00 -74.21 121.75
CA GLU A 400 -38.47 -72.84 121.85
C GLU A 400 -37.31 -72.59 120.86
N ASP A 401 -36.36 -73.54 120.76
CA ASP A 401 -35.23 -73.44 119.83
C ASP A 401 -35.67 -73.36 118.35
N ASN A 402 -36.77 -74.03 117.99
CA ASN A 402 -37.30 -74.01 116.63
C ASN A 402 -37.91 -72.64 116.27
N HIS A 403 -38.53 -71.96 117.23
CA HIS A 403 -39.10 -70.64 117.00
C HIS A 403 -38.01 -69.59 116.74
N VAL A 404 -36.90 -69.66 117.46
CA VAL A 404 -35.76 -68.74 117.28
C VAL A 404 -35.17 -68.87 115.87
N ARG A 405 -34.90 -70.11 115.41
CA ARG A 405 -34.32 -70.34 114.08
C ARG A 405 -35.20 -69.83 112.93
N ARG A 406 -36.53 -69.91 113.07
CA ARG A 406 -37.46 -69.37 112.06
C ARG A 406 -37.41 -67.85 112.00
N ALA A 407 -37.29 -67.18 113.14
CA ALA A 407 -37.19 -65.73 113.18
C ALA A 407 -35.88 -65.24 112.52
N GLU A 408 -34.76 -65.89 112.78
CA GLU A 408 -33.46 -65.56 112.18
C GLU A 408 -33.48 -65.67 110.65
N ALA A 409 -34.02 -66.76 110.10
CA ALA A 409 -34.14 -66.95 108.66
C ALA A 409 -35.00 -65.86 107.98
N THR A 410 -36.07 -65.39 108.63
CA THR A 410 -36.89 -64.30 108.09
C THR A 410 -36.17 -62.95 108.11
N ALA A 411 -35.32 -62.70 109.10
CA ALA A 411 -34.55 -61.47 109.19
C ALA A 411 -33.48 -61.37 108.09
N GLU A 412 -32.77 -62.46 107.81
CA GLU A 412 -31.76 -62.51 106.74
C GLU A 412 -32.37 -62.27 105.35
N HIS A 413 -33.53 -62.86 105.07
CA HIS A 413 -34.24 -62.68 103.80
C HIS A 413 -34.66 -61.22 103.56
N LEU A 414 -35.12 -60.53 104.61
CA LEU A 414 -35.49 -59.10 104.53
C LEU A 414 -34.27 -58.23 104.25
N GLN A 415 -33.13 -58.50 104.91
CA GLN A 415 -31.89 -57.76 104.67
C GLN A 415 -31.40 -57.91 103.22
N TYR A 416 -31.43 -59.13 102.68
CA TYR A 416 -31.06 -59.37 101.29
C TYR A 416 -31.95 -58.59 100.32
N SER A 417 -33.27 -58.60 100.55
CA SER A 417 -34.24 -57.90 99.69
C SER A 417 -34.03 -56.38 99.70
N MET A 418 -33.70 -55.80 100.87
CA MET A 418 -33.39 -54.37 100.98
C MET A 418 -32.10 -53.99 100.26
N MET A 419 -31.04 -54.81 100.36
CA MET A 419 -29.78 -54.56 99.67
C MET A 419 -29.93 -54.66 98.15
N LYS A 420 -30.69 -55.65 97.67
CA LYS A 420 -30.99 -55.79 96.25
C LYS A 420 -31.73 -54.57 95.71
N LYS A 421 -32.77 -54.10 96.41
CA LYS A 421 -33.54 -52.92 96.00
C LYS A 421 -32.66 -51.67 95.90
N LYS A 422 -31.78 -51.42 96.89
CA LYS A 422 -30.83 -50.30 96.83
C LYS A 422 -29.92 -50.36 95.61
N SER A 423 -29.40 -51.54 95.28
CA SER A 423 -28.53 -51.71 94.10
C SER A 423 -29.26 -51.51 92.77
N GLU A 424 -30.55 -51.84 92.70
CA GLU A 424 -31.38 -51.60 91.51
C GLU A 424 -31.70 -50.10 91.35
N ASP A 425 -32.02 -49.42 92.46
CA ASP A 425 -32.26 -47.97 92.47
C ASP A 425 -31.01 -47.18 92.02
N GLU A 426 -29.80 -47.59 92.45
CA GLU A 426 -28.52 -46.98 92.02
C GLU A 426 -28.26 -47.16 90.52
N ARG A 427 -28.56 -48.35 89.96
CA ARG A 427 -28.42 -48.60 88.52
C ARG A 427 -29.37 -47.74 87.70
N HIS A 428 -30.63 -47.65 88.12
CA HIS A 428 -31.60 -46.81 87.44
C HIS A 428 -31.22 -45.32 87.47
N ALA A 429 -30.67 -44.83 88.59
CA ALA A 429 -30.17 -43.46 88.67
C ALA A 429 -29.01 -43.20 87.68
N LEU A 430 -28.10 -44.17 87.49
CA LEU A 430 -27.02 -44.07 86.50
C LEU A 430 -27.57 -44.07 85.07
N GLU A 431 -28.49 -44.98 84.75
CA GLU A 431 -29.16 -45.04 83.44
C GLU A 431 -29.86 -43.72 83.10
N GLU A 432 -30.59 -43.14 84.06
CA GLU A 432 -31.25 -41.84 83.89
C GLU A 432 -30.24 -40.71 83.65
N SER A 433 -29.11 -40.71 84.37
CA SER A 433 -28.05 -39.71 84.18
C SER A 433 -27.37 -39.81 82.81
N GLU A 434 -27.10 -41.02 82.32
CA GLU A 434 -26.53 -41.25 80.99
C GLU A 434 -27.53 -40.89 79.90
N ARG A 435 -28.82 -41.22 80.11
CA ARG A 435 -29.91 -40.84 79.22
C ARG A 435 -30.02 -39.32 79.06
N LEU A 436 -30.01 -38.57 80.16
CA LEU A 436 -29.99 -37.11 80.13
C LEU A 436 -28.72 -36.56 79.44
N ARG A 437 -27.57 -37.19 79.67
CA ARG A 437 -26.31 -36.83 78.99
C ARG A 437 -26.42 -37.03 77.47
N MET A 438 -26.95 -38.16 77.01
CA MET A 438 -27.15 -38.43 75.58
C MET A 438 -28.12 -37.43 74.94
N LEU A 439 -29.23 -37.13 75.62
CA LEU A 439 -30.21 -36.15 75.12
C LEU A 439 -29.67 -34.72 75.10
N SER A 440 -28.83 -34.34 76.06
CA SER A 440 -28.20 -33.00 76.08
C SER A 440 -27.11 -32.80 75.02
N ALA A 441 -26.50 -33.87 74.52
CA ALA A 441 -25.55 -33.83 73.41
C ALA A 441 -26.22 -33.50 72.06
N VAL A 442 -27.53 -33.75 71.93
CA VAL A 442 -28.29 -33.43 70.73
C VAL A 442 -28.71 -31.96 70.78
N PRO A 443 -28.53 -31.18 69.70
CA PRO A 443 -28.98 -29.79 69.65
C PRO A 443 -30.47 -29.67 69.96
N LYS A 444 -30.84 -28.69 70.80
CA LYS A 444 -32.23 -28.45 71.25
C LYS A 444 -33.23 -28.26 70.10
N THR A 445 -32.75 -27.84 68.92
CA THR A 445 -33.55 -27.66 67.69
C THR A 445 -33.97 -28.97 67.04
N VAL A 446 -33.26 -30.07 67.29
CA VAL A 446 -33.54 -31.41 66.73
C VAL A 446 -34.45 -32.22 67.66
N LEU A 447 -34.42 -31.93 68.96
CA LEU A 447 -35.25 -32.59 69.96
C LEU A 447 -36.76 -32.64 69.60
N PRO A 448 -37.38 -31.60 68.97
CA PRO A 448 -38.77 -31.62 68.50
C PRO A 448 -39.07 -32.54 67.31
N TYR A 449 -38.06 -33.08 66.62
CA TYR A 449 -38.22 -33.99 65.48
C TYR A 449 -37.93 -35.47 65.78
N LEU A 450 -37.46 -35.80 66.99
CA LEU A 450 -37.35 -37.17 67.48
C LEU A 450 -38.69 -37.94 67.52
N PRO A 451 -38.68 -39.28 67.49
CA PRO A 451 -39.89 -40.11 67.58
C PRO A 451 -40.71 -39.87 68.86
N LYS A 452 -42.03 -40.11 68.80
CA LYS A 452 -43.02 -39.73 69.85
C LYS A 452 -42.68 -40.21 71.27
N ASN A 453 -42.01 -41.36 71.43
CA ASN A 453 -41.70 -41.96 72.74
C ASN A 453 -40.24 -41.75 73.20
N ALA A 454 -39.45 -40.95 72.46
CA ALA A 454 -38.04 -40.75 72.77
C ALA A 454 -37.79 -39.86 74.00
N LEU A 455 -38.74 -38.98 74.35
CA LEU A 455 -38.65 -38.05 75.47
C LEU A 455 -39.77 -38.31 76.48
N SER A 456 -39.42 -38.47 77.75
CA SER A 456 -40.35 -38.59 78.87
C SER A 456 -40.94 -37.22 79.25
N LYS A 457 -42.07 -37.21 79.98
CA LYS A 457 -42.72 -35.96 80.44
C LYS A 457 -41.77 -35.08 81.26
N ALA A 458 -40.98 -35.68 82.16
CA ALA A 458 -39.97 -34.96 82.95
C ALA A 458 -38.83 -34.39 82.09
N GLU A 459 -38.47 -35.06 80.99
CA GLU A 459 -37.38 -34.61 80.09
C GLU A 459 -37.82 -33.44 79.21
N HIS A 460 -39.10 -33.40 78.84
CA HIS A 460 -39.66 -32.24 78.15
C HIS A 460 -39.59 -30.96 79.00
N GLU A 461 -39.81 -31.07 80.32
CA GLU A 461 -39.64 -29.97 81.27
C GLU A 461 -38.17 -29.60 81.43
N TYR A 462 -37.27 -30.60 81.56
CA TYR A 462 -35.83 -30.39 81.73
C TYR A 462 -35.18 -29.63 80.56
N PHE A 463 -35.58 -29.88 79.31
CA PHE A 463 -35.02 -29.21 78.13
C PHE A 463 -35.76 -27.93 77.69
N GLY A 464 -36.87 -27.57 78.34
CA GLY A 464 -37.59 -26.32 78.11
C GLY A 464 -38.27 -26.20 76.74
N LEU A 465 -38.81 -27.31 76.20
CA LEU A 465 -39.53 -27.31 74.92
C LEU A 465 -40.95 -26.73 75.09
N SER A 466 -41.37 -25.78 74.25
CA SER A 466 -42.65 -25.06 74.41
C SER A 466 -43.88 -25.97 74.27
N GLN A 467 -44.99 -25.63 74.95
CA GLN A 467 -46.24 -26.40 74.92
C GLN A 467 -46.79 -26.62 73.50
N GLU A 468 -46.54 -25.72 72.54
CA GLU A 468 -46.94 -25.88 71.14
C GLU A 468 -46.15 -26.98 70.41
N GLN A 469 -44.87 -27.19 70.76
CA GLN A 469 -44.06 -28.30 70.21
C GLN A 469 -44.44 -29.66 70.81
N GLN A 470 -44.92 -29.66 72.07
CA GLN A 470 -45.47 -30.86 72.72
C GLN A 470 -46.83 -31.26 72.12
N GLN A 471 -47.70 -30.31 71.79
CA GLN A 471 -49.01 -30.57 71.18
C GLN A 471 -48.91 -31.07 69.73
N ARG A 472 -47.94 -30.61 68.92
CA ARG A 472 -47.70 -31.16 67.56
C ARG A 472 -47.31 -32.65 67.56
N ARG A 473 -46.76 -33.16 68.67
CA ARG A 473 -46.39 -34.58 68.81
C ARG A 473 -47.53 -35.46 69.33
N LEU A 474 -48.41 -34.87 70.14
CA LEU A 474 -49.57 -35.52 70.75
C LEU A 474 -50.87 -35.32 69.94
N GLY A 475 -50.80 -34.63 68.79
CA GLY A 475 -51.91 -34.45 67.85
C GLY A 475 -52.24 -35.73 67.07
N GLY A 476 -53.49 -36.16 67.20
CA GLY A 476 -54.07 -37.37 66.61
C GLY A 476 -54.08 -37.36 65.08
N GLY A 477 -53.68 -38.49 64.52
CA GLY A 477 -53.78 -38.82 63.11
C GLY A 477 -53.64 -40.33 63.00
N ASP A 478 -54.78 -41.01 62.94
CA ASP A 478 -54.91 -42.42 62.68
C ASP A 478 -54.24 -42.76 61.34
N CYS A 479 -53.18 -43.57 61.41
CA CYS A 479 -52.76 -44.60 60.45
C CYS A 479 -51.95 -45.64 61.22
#